data_AF-I9QCU1-F1
#
_entry.id   AF-I9QCU1-F1
#
_cell.length_a   1.000
_cell.length_b   1.000
_cell.length_c   1.000
_cell.angle_alpha   90.00
_cell.angle_beta   90.00
_cell.angle_gamma   90.00
#
_symmetry.space_group_name_H-M   'P 1'
#
loop_
_entity.id
_entity.type
_entity.pdbx_description
1 polymer ?
#
loop_
_entity_poly.entity_id
_entity_poly.type
_entity_poly.pdbx_seq_one_letter_code
_entity_poly.pdbx_strand_id
1 'polypeptide(L)'
;MSKKEELMKALADIEEQERQAMINAEYPKFKELIGTCYKYRNSYSCPEKESDYWYTYFKITSLTPNDLYIGGLKNDNVLARCETLKFQVCKDGIISIDPHYSKFVHSLGERISIDEFNREFDKVIDMAKKVFNV
;
A
#
# COMPACT_ATOMS: atom_id res chain seq x y z
N MET A 1 -20.95 -25.05 -30.27
CA MET A 1 -20.53 -24.93 -28.87
C MET A 1 -21.25 -25.99 -28.05
N SER A 2 -20.57 -26.60 -27.10
CA SER A 2 -21.19 -27.45 -26.11
C SER A 2 -21.91 -26.63 -25.04
N LYS A 3 -22.90 -27.21 -24.35
CA LYS A 3 -23.58 -26.55 -23.23
C LYS A 3 -22.63 -26.10 -22.12
N LYS A 4 -21.50 -26.80 -21.95
CA LYS A 4 -20.42 -26.41 -21.04
C LYS A 4 -19.73 -25.11 -21.49
N GLU A 5 -19.42 -24.98 -22.78
CA GLU A 5 -18.78 -23.77 -23.33
C GLU A 5 -19.70 -22.55 -23.21
N GLU A 6 -21.00 -22.72 -23.46
CA GLU A 6 -22.00 -21.65 -23.30
C GLU A 6 -22.10 -21.17 -21.84
N LEU A 7 -22.13 -22.10 -20.88
CA LEU A 7 -22.18 -21.78 -19.46
C LEU A 7 -20.89 -21.07 -18.99
N MET A 8 -19.72 -21.54 -19.43
CA MET A 8 -18.44 -20.90 -19.08
C MET A 8 -18.36 -19.47 -19.63
N LYS A 9 -18.85 -19.24 -20.86
CA LYS A 9 -18.90 -17.91 -21.45
C LYS A 9 -19.84 -16.99 -20.66
N ALA A 10 -21.05 -17.47 -20.34
CA ALA A 10 -22.02 -16.70 -19.56
C ALA A 10 -21.49 -16.34 -18.17
N LEU A 11 -20.77 -17.25 -17.51
CA LEU A 11 -20.13 -16.96 -16.22
C LEU A 11 -19.07 -15.86 -16.34
N ALA A 12 -18.19 -15.95 -17.34
CA ALA A 12 -17.16 -14.93 -17.57
C ALA A 12 -17.77 -13.55 -17.89
N ASP A 13 -18.85 -13.51 -18.66
CA ASP A 13 -19.57 -12.27 -18.97
C ASP A 13 -20.19 -11.63 -17.71
N ILE A 14 -20.72 -12.44 -16.79
CA ILE A 14 -21.26 -11.98 -15.49
C ILE A 14 -20.13 -11.46 -14.60
N GLU A 15 -19.04 -12.23 -14.46
CA GLU A 15 -17.89 -11.84 -13.63
C GLU A 15 -17.28 -10.51 -14.09
N GLU A 16 -17.16 -10.30 -15.40
CA GLU A 16 -16.64 -9.03 -15.95
C GLU A 16 -17.61 -7.86 -15.71
N GLN A 17 -18.92 -8.08 -15.84
CA GLN A 17 -19.93 -7.06 -15.53
C GLN A 17 -19.90 -6.65 -14.06
N GLU A 18 -19.86 -7.63 -13.15
CA GLU A 18 -19.77 -7.39 -11.71
C GLU A 18 -18.49 -6.66 -11.34
N ARG A 19 -17.36 -7.07 -11.95
CA ARG A 19 -16.06 -6.44 -11.77
C ARG A 19 -16.06 -4.98 -12.23
N GLN A 20 -16.60 -4.70 -13.41
CA GLN A 20 -16.66 -3.34 -13.94
C GLN A 20 -17.61 -2.46 -13.10
N ALA A 21 -18.72 -3.00 -12.62
CA ALA A 21 -19.64 -2.30 -11.72
C ALA A 21 -18.95 -1.93 -10.40
N MET A 22 -18.22 -2.87 -9.79
CA MET A 22 -17.43 -2.63 -8.57
C MET A 22 -16.37 -1.54 -8.81
N ILE A 23 -15.61 -1.63 -9.90
CA ILE A 23 -14.58 -0.64 -10.27
C ILE A 23 -15.21 0.74 -10.41
N ASN A 24 -16.30 0.87 -11.16
CA ASN A 24 -16.96 2.15 -11.41
C ASN A 24 -17.47 2.79 -10.11
N ALA A 25 -17.97 1.99 -9.16
CA ALA A 25 -18.51 2.48 -7.90
C ALA A 25 -17.42 2.88 -6.90
N GLU A 26 -16.32 2.13 -6.81
CA GLU A 26 -15.36 2.24 -5.70
C GLU A 26 -14.03 2.89 -6.09
N TYR A 27 -13.56 2.70 -7.34
CA TYR A 27 -12.26 3.22 -7.76
C TYR A 27 -12.10 4.74 -7.55
N PRO A 28 -13.11 5.60 -7.81
CA PRO A 28 -12.98 7.03 -7.54
C PRO A 28 -12.55 7.34 -6.10
N LYS A 29 -13.07 6.62 -5.10
CA LYS A 29 -12.72 6.80 -3.69
C LYS A 29 -11.28 6.39 -3.40
N PHE A 30 -10.83 5.27 -3.98
CA PHE A 30 -9.45 4.81 -3.83
C PHE A 30 -8.44 5.70 -4.57
N LYS A 31 -8.84 6.28 -5.71
CA LYS A 31 -8.00 7.19 -6.49
C LYS A 31 -7.62 8.44 -5.69
N GLU A 32 -8.50 8.93 -4.83
CA GLU A 32 -8.22 10.07 -3.93
C GLU A 32 -7.11 9.78 -2.90
N LEU A 33 -6.75 8.51 -2.68
CA LEU A 33 -5.67 8.13 -1.78
C LEU A 33 -4.28 8.31 -2.41
N ILE A 34 -4.18 8.49 -3.72
CA ILE A 34 -2.89 8.71 -4.39
C ILE A 34 -2.26 10.01 -3.86
N GLY A 35 -1.00 9.93 -3.43
CA GLY A 35 -0.26 11.03 -2.81
C GLY A 35 -0.44 11.15 -1.29
N THR A 36 -1.37 10.40 -0.69
CA THR A 36 -1.52 10.37 0.77
C THR A 36 -0.37 9.59 1.43
N CYS A 37 -0.05 9.98 2.66
CA CYS A 37 1.12 9.49 3.39
C CYS A 37 0.71 8.77 4.68
N TYR A 38 1.48 7.77 5.06
CA TYR A 38 1.22 6.92 6.21
C TYR A 38 2.50 6.58 6.97
N LYS A 39 2.35 6.24 8.26
CA LYS A 39 3.38 5.61 9.07
C LYS A 39 2.85 4.33 9.72
N TYR A 40 3.69 3.33 9.77
CA TYR A 40 3.43 2.04 10.40
C TYR A 40 4.46 1.80 11.48
N ARG A 41 4.01 1.51 12.70
CA ARG A 41 4.89 1.15 13.82
C ARG A 41 5.37 -0.29 13.61
N ASN A 42 6.66 -0.44 13.34
CA ASN A 42 7.30 -1.68 12.98
C ASN A 42 8.25 -2.16 14.10
N SER A 43 8.52 -3.45 14.15
CA SER A 43 9.47 -4.06 15.07
C SER A 43 10.00 -5.38 14.49
N TYR A 44 11.08 -5.90 15.06
CA TYR A 44 11.34 -7.33 14.94
C TYR A 44 10.37 -8.07 15.85
N SER A 45 9.94 -9.27 15.46
CA SER A 45 8.75 -9.97 15.94
C SER A 45 8.50 -10.00 17.46
N CYS A 46 9.54 -9.89 18.29
CA CYS A 46 9.44 -9.85 19.76
C CYS A 46 10.11 -8.57 20.31
N PRO A 47 9.46 -7.40 20.25
CA PRO A 47 9.97 -6.18 20.88
C PRO A 47 9.79 -6.26 22.41
N GLU A 48 10.79 -5.86 23.17
CA GLU A 48 10.74 -5.87 24.65
C GLU A 48 10.59 -4.45 25.22
N LYS A 49 11.09 -3.46 24.49
CA LYS A 49 11.11 -2.05 24.91
C LYS A 49 10.75 -1.13 23.75
N GLU A 50 10.40 0.10 24.09
CA GLU A 50 10.03 1.13 23.11
C GLU A 50 11.11 1.36 22.03
N SER A 51 12.39 1.27 22.38
CA SER A 51 13.50 1.42 21.43
C SER A 51 13.64 0.26 20.43
N ASP A 52 12.91 -0.85 20.60
CA ASP A 52 12.87 -1.93 19.60
C ASP A 52 11.93 -1.62 18.42
N TYR A 53 11.10 -0.59 18.57
CA TYR A 53 10.21 -0.12 17.53
C TYR A 53 10.85 0.98 16.70
N TRP A 54 10.46 1.03 15.44
CA TRP A 54 10.72 2.15 14.54
C TRP A 54 9.49 2.40 13.67
N TYR A 55 9.50 3.48 12.89
CA TYR A 55 8.45 3.75 11.93
C TYR A 55 8.90 3.40 10.51
N THR A 56 8.01 2.73 9.78
CA THR A 56 8.09 2.61 8.33
C THR A 56 7.10 3.59 7.72
N TYR A 57 7.57 4.41 6.79
CA TYR A 57 6.77 5.44 6.13
C TYR A 57 6.41 5.00 4.72
N PHE A 58 5.21 5.38 4.29
CA PHE A 58 4.67 5.07 2.96
C PHE A 58 4.01 6.30 2.37
N LYS A 59 4.22 6.55 1.07
CA LYS A 59 3.41 7.47 0.27
C LYS A 59 2.83 6.68 -0.89
N ILE A 60 1.51 6.71 -1.07
CA ILE A 60 0.87 6.03 -2.20
C ILE A 60 1.26 6.75 -3.49
N THR A 61 1.91 6.03 -4.41
CA THR A 61 2.38 6.54 -5.69
C THR A 61 1.51 6.09 -6.85
N SER A 62 0.92 4.90 -6.76
CA SER A 62 0.05 4.35 -7.80
C SER A 62 -1.07 3.49 -7.21
N LEU A 63 -2.25 3.59 -7.81
CA LEU A 63 -3.41 2.74 -7.58
C LEU A 63 -4.27 2.73 -8.84
N THR A 64 -4.48 1.54 -9.40
CA THR A 64 -5.21 1.31 -10.65
C THR A 64 -6.53 0.58 -10.39
N PRO A 65 -7.49 0.61 -11.34
CA PRO A 65 -8.73 -0.15 -11.21
C PRO A 65 -8.53 -1.66 -10.96
N ASN A 66 -7.46 -2.23 -11.52
CA ASN A 66 -7.14 -3.64 -11.36
C ASN A 66 -6.62 -4.00 -9.97
N ASP A 67 -6.26 -3.01 -9.16
CA ASP A 67 -5.80 -3.22 -7.78
C ASP A 67 -6.95 -3.43 -6.80
N LEU A 68 -8.19 -3.16 -7.20
CA LEU A 68 -9.39 -3.39 -6.39
C LEU A 68 -9.74 -4.88 -6.36
N TYR A 69 -10.12 -5.36 -5.18
CA TYR A 69 -10.55 -6.74 -4.98
C TYR A 69 -11.55 -6.83 -3.82
N ILE A 70 -12.37 -7.88 -3.83
CA ILE A 70 -13.24 -8.22 -2.70
C ILE A 70 -12.43 -9.00 -1.66
N GLY A 71 -12.50 -8.57 -0.40
CA GLY A 71 -11.84 -9.25 0.71
C GLY A 71 -12.44 -8.88 2.07
N GLY A 72 -11.65 -9.11 3.12
CA GLY A 72 -12.10 -9.02 4.51
C GLY A 72 -12.59 -10.37 5.05
N LEU A 73 -12.86 -10.45 6.34
CA LEU A 73 -13.19 -11.72 7.02
C LEU A 73 -14.42 -12.43 6.45
N LYS A 74 -15.34 -11.68 5.84
CA LYS A 74 -16.57 -12.20 5.22
C LYS A 74 -16.60 -12.03 3.70
N ASN A 75 -15.49 -11.59 3.08
CA ASN A 75 -15.43 -11.25 1.65
C ASN A 75 -16.56 -10.29 1.21
N ASP A 76 -16.80 -9.25 2.00
CA ASP A 76 -17.88 -8.29 1.83
C ASP A 76 -17.39 -6.84 1.67
N ASN A 77 -16.06 -6.62 1.68
CA ASN A 77 -15.47 -5.30 1.55
C ASN A 77 -14.66 -5.17 0.26
N VAL A 78 -14.80 -4.02 -0.40
CA VAL A 78 -13.91 -3.64 -1.50
C VAL A 78 -12.62 -3.08 -0.90
N LEU A 79 -11.51 -3.72 -1.20
CA LEU A 79 -10.16 -3.37 -0.76
C LEU A 79 -9.29 -3.07 -1.97
N ALA A 80 -8.12 -2.49 -1.74
CA ALA A 80 -7.17 -2.21 -2.80
C ALA A 80 -5.73 -2.55 -2.41
N ARG A 81 -4.98 -3.04 -3.40
CA ARG A 81 -3.51 -2.96 -3.42
C ARG A 81 -3.08 -1.57 -3.90
N CYS A 82 -1.82 -1.23 -3.67
CA CYS A 82 -1.23 0.02 -4.14
C CYS A 82 0.29 -0.15 -4.27
N GLU A 83 0.90 0.70 -5.09
CA GLU A 83 2.32 0.95 -5.02
C GLU A 83 2.60 2.16 -4.13
N THR A 84 3.73 2.09 -3.42
CA THR A 84 4.15 3.12 -2.49
C THR A 84 5.63 3.42 -2.64
N LEU A 85 6.00 4.69 -2.42
CA LEU A 85 7.34 5.02 -1.96
C LEU A 85 7.40 4.64 -0.48
N LYS A 86 8.24 3.68 -0.15
CA LYS A 86 8.48 3.21 1.22
C LYS A 86 9.86 3.65 1.67
N PHE A 87 9.97 4.11 2.91
CA PHE A 87 11.28 4.24 3.56
C PHE A 87 11.22 3.92 5.06
N GLN A 88 12.38 3.59 5.62
CA GLN A 88 12.57 3.42 7.06
C GLN A 88 14.04 3.49 7.45
N VAL A 89 14.28 3.71 8.74
CA VAL A 89 15.54 3.39 9.42
C VAL A 89 15.18 2.41 10.53
N CYS A 90 15.70 1.19 10.49
CA CYS A 90 15.43 0.22 11.55
C CYS A 90 16.23 0.55 12.82
N LYS A 91 15.97 -0.18 13.92
CA LYS A 91 16.65 0.04 15.20
C LYS A 91 18.18 -0.09 15.13
N ASP A 92 18.69 -0.88 14.18
CA ASP A 92 20.13 -1.09 13.97
C ASP A 92 20.75 -0.03 13.03
N GLY A 93 19.99 1.03 12.69
CA GLY A 93 20.44 2.12 11.83
C GLY A 93 20.43 1.82 10.33
N ILE A 94 19.89 0.66 9.92
CA ILE A 94 19.83 0.28 8.49
C ILE A 94 18.77 1.12 7.79
N ILE A 95 19.20 1.88 6.79
CA ILE A 95 18.34 2.65 5.89
C ILE A 95 17.79 1.72 4.79
N SER A 96 16.48 1.76 4.58
CA SER A 96 15.83 1.09 3.47
C SER A 96 14.90 2.08 2.77
N ILE A 97 15.07 2.25 1.46
CA ILE A 97 14.21 3.05 0.58
C ILE A 97 13.81 2.17 -0.59
N ASP A 98 12.51 2.07 -0.85
CA ASP A 98 11.94 1.31 -1.96
C ASP A 98 10.93 2.20 -2.69
N PRO A 99 11.23 2.67 -3.92
CA PRO A 99 10.35 3.55 -4.67
C PRO A 99 9.10 2.87 -5.23
N HIS A 100 9.06 1.53 -5.29
CA HIS A 100 7.99 0.75 -5.93
C HIS A 100 7.52 -0.40 -5.03
N TYR A 101 7.27 -0.11 -3.74
CA TYR A 101 6.85 -1.11 -2.80
C TYR A 101 5.34 -1.39 -2.91
N SER A 102 4.99 -2.61 -3.31
CA SER A 102 3.60 -3.07 -3.37
C SER A 102 3.07 -3.44 -1.98
N LYS A 103 1.90 -2.92 -1.61
CA LYS A 103 1.24 -3.20 -0.32
C LYS A 103 -0.29 -3.08 -0.41
N PHE A 104 -0.99 -3.48 0.65
CA PHE A 104 -2.42 -3.26 0.81
C PHE A 104 -2.70 -1.92 1.50
N VAL A 105 -3.66 -1.15 0.98
CA VAL A 105 -4.03 0.16 1.54
C VAL A 105 -4.37 0.08 3.04
N HIS A 106 -5.16 -0.92 3.43
CA HIS A 106 -5.59 -1.11 4.83
C HIS A 106 -4.47 -1.55 5.78
N SER A 107 -3.26 -1.80 5.28
CA SER A 107 -2.09 -2.23 6.06
C SER A 107 -0.99 -1.17 6.19
N LEU A 108 -1.24 0.06 5.69
CA LEU A 108 -0.26 1.15 5.69
C LEU A 108 -0.06 1.82 7.04
N GLY A 109 -0.97 1.59 8.00
CA GLY A 109 -0.91 2.17 9.33
C GLY A 109 -1.66 3.50 9.45
N GLU A 110 -1.12 4.40 10.25
CA GLU A 110 -1.73 5.70 10.55
C GLU A 110 -1.47 6.70 9.42
N ARG A 111 -2.50 7.43 8.98
CA ARG A 111 -2.34 8.51 7.99
C ARG A 111 -1.63 9.71 8.63
N ILE A 112 -0.68 10.28 7.91
CA ILE A 112 0.10 11.46 8.33
C ILE A 112 0.04 12.57 7.27
N SER A 113 0.48 13.77 7.64
CA SER A 113 0.64 14.86 6.68
C SER A 113 1.83 14.63 5.75
N ILE A 114 1.79 15.27 4.58
CA ILE A 114 2.94 15.28 3.65
C ILE A 114 4.16 15.97 4.28
N ASP A 115 3.95 16.97 5.14
CA ASP A 115 5.04 17.68 5.83
C ASP A 115 5.76 16.77 6.83
N GLU A 116 5.02 15.94 7.58
CA GLU A 116 5.62 14.92 8.44
C GLU A 116 6.40 13.90 7.60
N PHE A 117 5.82 13.41 6.51
CA PHE A 117 6.48 12.46 5.62
C PHE A 117 7.79 13.03 5.05
N ASN A 118 7.75 14.24 4.49
CA ASN A 118 8.92 14.89 3.90
C ASN A 118 10.00 15.17 4.94
N ARG A 119 9.63 15.66 6.13
CA ARG A 119 10.59 15.90 7.22
C ARG A 119 11.32 14.62 7.61
N GLU A 120 10.63 13.49 7.72
CA GLU A 120 11.28 12.22 8.07
C GLU A 120 12.08 11.66 6.89
N PHE A 121 11.65 11.88 5.66
CA PHE A 121 12.41 11.50 4.47
C PHE A 121 13.73 12.29 4.35
N ASP A 122 13.68 13.60 4.56
CA ASP A 122 14.87 14.48 4.52
C ASP A 122 15.93 14.05 5.54
N LYS A 123 15.50 13.65 6.75
CA LYS A 123 16.43 13.08 7.76
C LYS A 123 17.14 11.83 7.23
N VAL A 124 16.42 10.94 6.54
CA VAL A 124 17.01 9.72 5.95
C VAL A 124 18.00 10.08 4.84
N ILE A 125 17.66 11.05 3.98
CA ILE A 125 18.56 11.52 2.94
C ILE A 125 19.82 12.15 3.54
N ASP A 126 19.69 12.97 4.59
CA ASP A 126 20.83 13.58 5.28
C ASP A 126 21.74 12.53 5.95
N MET A 127 21.15 11.47 6.51
CA MET A 127 21.93 10.33 7.01
C MET A 127 22.68 9.62 5.89
N ALA A 128 22.03 9.34 4.76
CA ALA A 128 22.66 8.69 3.63
C ALA A 128 23.81 9.53 3.05
N LYS A 129 23.61 10.84 2.88
CA LYS A 129 24.65 11.78 2.41
C LYS A 129 25.90 11.75 3.28
N LYS A 130 25.74 11.74 4.61
CA LYS A 130 26.87 11.63 5.56
C LYS A 130 27.67 10.34 5.40
N VAL A 131 27.02 9.24 5.00
CA VAL A 131 27.71 7.95 4.77
C VAL A 131 28.45 7.96 3.44
N PHE A 132 27.89 8.59 2.41
CA PHE A 132 28.45 8.56 1.05
C PHE A 132 29.36 9.75 0.70
N ASN A 133 29.59 10.70 1.62
CA ASN A 133 30.36 11.94 1.36
C ASN A 133 29.87 12.71 0.13
N VAL A 134 28.54 12.81 -0.04
CA VAL A 134 27.88 13.57 -1.12
C VAL A 134 27.01 14.67 -0.53
#